data_AF-A0A926WKR4-F1
#
_entry.id   AF-A0A926WKR4-F1
#
_cell.length_a   1.000
_cell.length_b   1.000
_cell.length_c   1.000
_cell.angle_alpha   90.00
_cell.angle_beta   90.00
_cell.angle_gamma   90.00
#
_symmetry.space_group_name_H-M   'P 1'
#
loop_
_entity.id
_entity.type
_entity.pdbx_description
1 polymer ?
#
loop_
_entity_poly.entity_id
_entity_poly.type
_entity_poly.pdbx_seq_one_letter_code
_entity_poly.pdbx_strand_id
1 'polypeptide(L)'
;MDIQEYENLYFQIEEIIDYYKMGWVLQEVNDSIREGKIVSIEGRLEKTKQKKTPRIKREDYSAQEKLLILLEAFERAIINRVDLEKELGKFLIEEMSDSRLEAQILFSSDDEKEEVRKFIFPYESAKLRQQEAEELQNLLNSLRLEVQK
;
A
#
# COMPACT_ATOMS: atom_id res chain seq x y z
N MET A 1 0.01 20.13 -14.22
CA MET A 1 1.48 20.01 -14.05
C MET A 1 2.13 19.54 -15.34
N ASP A 2 3.41 19.86 -15.54
CA ASP A 2 4.21 19.32 -16.64
C ASP A 2 4.88 17.98 -16.29
N ILE A 3 5.53 17.35 -17.28
CA ILE A 3 6.20 16.04 -17.10
C ILE A 3 7.33 16.12 -16.06
N GLN A 4 8.09 17.22 -16.06
CA GLN A 4 9.23 17.40 -15.17
C GLN A 4 8.77 17.55 -13.71
N GLU A 5 7.66 18.25 -13.49
CA GLU A 5 7.01 18.39 -12.19
C GLU A 5 6.54 17.04 -11.64
N TYR A 6 5.92 16.19 -12.48
CA TYR A 6 5.52 14.84 -12.05
C TYR A 6 6.70 13.96 -11.68
N GLU A 7 7.77 13.97 -12.49
CA GLU A 7 8.98 13.20 -12.22
C GLU A 7 9.70 13.67 -10.95
N ASN A 8 9.77 14.97 -10.74
CA ASN A 8 10.37 15.54 -9.53
C ASN A 8 9.55 15.17 -8.28
N LEU A 9 8.23 15.24 -8.34
CA LEU A 9 7.37 14.85 -7.21
C LEU A 9 7.45 13.34 -6.94
N TYR A 10 7.51 12.52 -7.99
CA TYR A 10 7.74 11.08 -7.87
C TYR A 10 9.03 10.80 -7.09
N PHE A 11 10.14 11.45 -7.48
CA PHE A 11 11.43 11.27 -6.83
C PHE A 11 11.41 11.73 -5.36
N GLN A 12 10.77 12.85 -5.04
CA GLN A 12 10.64 13.32 -3.66
C GLN A 12 9.85 12.33 -2.77
N ILE A 13 8.81 11.71 -3.31
CA ILE A 13 8.04 10.69 -2.58
C ILE A 13 8.88 9.41 -2.42
N GLU A 14 9.65 9.03 -3.45
CA GLU A 14 10.58 7.92 -3.39
C GLU A 14 11.62 8.10 -2.27
N GLU A 15 12.21 9.29 -2.16
CA GLU A 15 13.15 9.64 -1.08
C GLU A 15 12.52 9.52 0.32
N ILE A 16 11.25 9.95 0.47
CA ILE A 16 10.51 9.81 1.74
C ILE A 16 10.33 8.31 2.07
N ILE A 17 9.91 7.51 1.10
CA ILE A 17 9.67 6.07 1.30
C ILE A 17 10.97 5.33 1.69
N ASP A 18 12.07 5.66 1.02
CA ASP A 18 13.37 5.05 1.31
C ASP A 18 13.92 5.50 2.67
N TYR A 19 13.75 6.77 3.04
CA TYR A 19 14.11 7.29 4.37
C TYR A 19 13.47 6.48 5.51
N TYR A 20 12.20 6.10 5.34
CA TYR A 20 11.48 5.26 6.31
C TYR A 20 11.70 3.75 6.14
N LYS A 21 12.66 3.34 5.29
CA LYS A 21 13.02 1.94 4.99
C LYS A 21 11.85 1.12 4.46
N MET A 22 10.95 1.75 3.72
CA MET A 22 9.80 1.10 3.09
C MET A 22 10.10 0.71 1.63
N GLY A 23 11.34 0.30 1.33
CA GLY A 23 11.77 -0.04 -0.03
C GLY A 23 10.97 -1.16 -0.70
N TRP A 24 10.29 -2.01 0.08
CA TRP A 24 9.35 -3.00 -0.44
C TRP A 24 8.16 -2.36 -1.20
N VAL A 25 7.72 -1.16 -0.79
CA VAL A 25 6.67 -0.39 -1.49
C VAL A 25 7.17 0.04 -2.86
N LEU A 26 8.41 0.51 -2.94
CA LEU A 26 9.03 0.90 -4.22
C LEU A 26 9.22 -0.30 -5.14
N GLN A 27 9.55 -1.47 -4.59
CA GLN A 27 9.62 -2.71 -5.36
C GLN A 27 8.26 -3.06 -5.96
N GLU A 28 7.19 -3.05 -5.16
CA GLU A 28 5.83 -3.32 -5.63
C GLU A 28 5.40 -2.33 -6.74
N VAL A 29 5.68 -1.04 -6.55
CA VAL A 29 5.40 0.00 -7.55
C VAL A 29 6.18 -0.24 -8.83
N ASN A 30 7.48 -0.52 -8.73
CA ASN A 30 8.33 -0.77 -9.89
C ASN A 30 7.91 -2.02 -10.66
N ASP A 31 7.52 -3.08 -9.96
CA ASP A 31 6.99 -4.29 -10.57
C ASP A 31 5.69 -3.99 -11.32
N SER A 32 4.78 -3.23 -10.71
CA SER A 32 3.53 -2.80 -11.35
C SER A 32 3.77 -1.92 -12.58
N ILE A 33 4.69 -0.96 -12.50
CA ILE A 33 5.06 -0.08 -13.61
C ILE A 33 5.67 -0.90 -14.75
N ARG A 34 6.56 -1.85 -14.43
CA ARG A 34 7.23 -2.72 -15.39
C ARG A 34 6.25 -3.68 -16.08
N GLU A 35 5.22 -4.12 -15.38
CA GLU A 35 4.17 -4.94 -15.97
C GLU A 35 3.40 -4.19 -17.05
N GLY A 36 3.26 -2.87 -16.91
CA GLY A 36 2.55 -1.98 -17.82
C GLY A 36 1.03 -2.14 -17.76
N LYS A 37 0.30 -1.20 -18.37
CA LYS A 37 -1.18 -1.26 -18.41
C LYS A 37 -1.67 -2.16 -19.53
N ILE A 38 -2.61 -3.06 -19.23
CA ILE A 38 -3.23 -3.93 -20.23
C ILE A 38 -4.29 -3.13 -21.00
N VAL A 39 -4.06 -2.91 -22.29
CA VAL A 39 -4.92 -2.06 -23.14
C VAL A 39 -5.89 -2.86 -24.00
N SER A 40 -5.57 -4.12 -24.29
CA SER A 40 -6.48 -5.03 -24.97
C SER A 40 -6.09 -6.49 -24.75
N ILE A 41 -7.10 -7.33 -24.59
CA ILE A 41 -7.00 -8.77 -24.75
C ILE A 41 -7.72 -9.06 -26.07
N GLU A 42 -7.01 -9.50 -27.11
CA GLU A 42 -7.63 -9.82 -28.40
C GLU A 42 -8.58 -11.03 -28.25
N GLY A 43 -9.81 -10.76 -27.87
CA GLY A 43 -10.91 -11.70 -27.73
C GLY A 43 -11.73 -11.79 -29.02
N ARG A 44 -11.15 -12.32 -30.10
CA ARG A 44 -11.93 -12.86 -31.24
C ARG A 44 -11.18 -14.04 -31.85
N LEU A 45 -11.15 -15.15 -31.13
CA LEU A 45 -11.13 -16.46 -31.77
C LEU A 45 -12.52 -16.74 -32.36
N GLU A 46 -12.88 -16.00 -33.39
CA GLU A 46 -13.96 -16.43 -34.28
C GLU A 46 -13.46 -17.64 -35.07
N LYS A 47 -13.95 -18.82 -34.67
CA LYS A 47 -14.28 -19.95 -35.54
C LYS A 47 -13.14 -20.71 -36.24
N THR A 48 -11.90 -20.69 -35.77
CA THR A 48 -10.88 -21.65 -36.26
C THR A 48 -10.21 -22.41 -35.11
N LYS A 49 -10.22 -23.74 -35.24
CA LYS A 49 -9.73 -24.75 -34.28
C LYS A 49 -8.21 -24.67 -34.05
N GLN A 50 -7.70 -23.56 -33.52
CA GLN A 50 -6.34 -23.49 -33.00
C GLN A 50 -6.38 -22.74 -31.67
N LYS A 51 -5.96 -23.43 -30.59
CA LYS A 51 -5.65 -22.84 -29.29
C LYS A 51 -4.53 -21.80 -29.47
N LYS A 52 -4.88 -20.56 -29.80
CA LYS A 52 -3.93 -19.45 -29.74
C LYS A 52 -4.07 -18.80 -28.37
N THR A 53 -2.97 -18.74 -27.63
CA THR A 53 -2.87 -17.97 -26.40
C THR A 53 -3.27 -16.52 -26.71
N PRO A 54 -4.19 -15.90 -25.95
CA PRO A 54 -4.61 -14.53 -26.22
C PRO A 54 -3.40 -13.59 -26.21
N ARG A 55 -3.28 -12.77 -27.25
CA ARG A 55 -2.26 -11.71 -27.29
C ARG A 55 -2.72 -10.57 -26.41
N ILE A 56 -1.94 -10.30 -25.36
CA ILE A 56 -2.14 -9.17 -24.45
C ILE A 56 -1.33 -8.00 -25.01
N LYS A 57 -1.97 -6.87 -25.28
CA LYS A 57 -1.26 -5.60 -25.58
C LYS A 57 -1.07 -4.85 -24.27
N ARG A 58 0.16 -4.38 -24.05
CA ARG A 58 0.58 -3.60 -22.90
C ARG A 58 1.10 -2.24 -23.36
N GLU A 59 0.82 -1.21 -22.59
CA GLU A 59 1.35 0.14 -22.77
C GLU A 59 2.12 0.56 -21.52
N ASP A 60 3.06 1.48 -21.72
CA ASP A 60 3.78 2.09 -20.61
C ASP A 60 2.88 3.12 -19.90
N TYR A 61 3.09 3.27 -18.60
CA TYR A 61 2.48 4.34 -17.82
C TYR A 61 3.14 5.68 -18.12
N SER A 62 2.34 6.73 -18.24
CA SER A 62 2.80 8.12 -18.27
C SER A 62 3.39 8.55 -16.92
N ALA A 63 4.13 9.66 -16.88
CA ALA A 63 4.71 10.17 -15.63
C ALA A 63 3.64 10.45 -14.55
N GLN A 64 2.50 11.00 -14.95
CA GLN A 64 1.35 11.22 -14.06
C GLN A 64 0.78 9.91 -13.52
N GLU A 65 0.60 8.89 -14.39
CA GLU A 65 0.08 7.57 -13.97
C GLU A 65 1.05 6.89 -12.99
N LYS A 66 2.37 6.94 -13.24
CA LYS A 66 3.39 6.38 -12.33
C LYS A 66 3.33 7.03 -10.95
N LEU A 67 3.20 8.35 -10.89
CA LEU A 67 3.04 9.08 -9.64
C LEU A 67 1.78 8.66 -8.88
N LEU A 68 0.66 8.48 -9.58
CA LEU A 68 -0.59 8.03 -8.96
C LEU A 68 -0.46 6.61 -8.39
N ILE A 69 0.21 5.70 -9.10
CA ILE A 69 0.49 4.34 -8.61
C ILE A 69 1.36 4.39 -7.35
N LEU A 70 2.41 5.22 -7.33
CA LEU A 70 3.28 5.39 -6.17
C LEU A 70 2.49 5.90 -4.95
N LEU A 71 1.66 6.92 -5.14
CA LEU A 71 0.81 7.48 -4.09
C LEU A 71 -0.19 6.45 -3.54
N GLU A 72 -0.79 5.64 -4.42
CA GLU A 72 -1.72 4.59 -4.02
C GLU A 72 -1.01 3.47 -3.24
N ALA A 73 0.16 3.02 -3.69
CA ALA A 73 0.93 2.02 -2.96
C ALA A 73 1.38 2.52 -1.59
N PHE A 74 1.83 3.78 -1.52
CA PHE A 74 2.20 4.43 -0.26
C PHE A 74 1.01 4.54 0.70
N GLU A 75 -0.16 4.96 0.22
CA GLU A 75 -1.39 5.02 0.99
C GLU A 75 -1.74 3.63 1.54
N ARG A 76 -1.77 2.61 0.69
CA ARG A 76 -2.08 1.24 1.09
C ARG A 76 -1.09 0.70 2.13
N ALA A 77 0.19 1.02 2.01
CA ALA A 77 1.21 0.54 2.95
C ALA A 77 1.03 1.11 4.36
N ILE A 78 0.57 2.35 4.48
CA ILE A 78 0.47 3.06 5.76
C ILE A 78 -0.96 3.00 6.31
N ILE A 79 -1.95 3.40 5.52
CA ILE A 79 -3.33 3.57 5.97
C ILE A 79 -3.97 2.21 6.24
N ASN A 80 -3.83 1.23 5.34
CA ASN A 80 -4.42 -0.10 5.57
C ASN A 80 -3.83 -0.77 6.81
N ARG A 81 -2.55 -0.50 7.10
CA ARG A 81 -1.91 -0.98 8.32
C ARG A 81 -2.59 -0.37 9.55
N VAL A 82 -2.82 0.93 9.55
CA VAL A 82 -3.47 1.62 10.67
C VAL A 82 -4.93 1.18 10.85
N ASP A 83 -5.65 0.87 9.77
CA ASP A 83 -6.98 0.28 9.86
C ASP A 83 -6.96 -1.10 10.54
N LEU A 84 -5.98 -1.94 10.23
CA LEU A 84 -5.78 -3.21 10.94
C LEU A 84 -5.48 -2.98 12.43
N GLU A 85 -4.63 -2.01 12.75
CA GLU A 85 -4.33 -1.66 14.15
C GLU A 85 -5.58 -1.19 14.91
N LYS A 86 -6.47 -0.44 14.24
CA LYS A 86 -7.75 -0.01 14.80
C LYS A 86 -8.68 -1.18 15.12
N GLU A 87 -8.83 -2.13 14.21
CA GLU A 87 -9.67 -3.31 14.46
C GLU A 87 -9.11 -4.20 15.58
N LEU A 88 -7.78 -4.39 15.62
CA LEU A 88 -7.12 -5.08 16.73
C LEU A 88 -7.32 -4.34 18.07
N GLY A 89 -7.28 -3.01 18.05
CA GLY A 89 -7.55 -2.19 19.22
C GLY A 89 -8.98 -2.33 19.72
N LYS A 90 -9.98 -2.34 18.83
CA LYS A 90 -11.39 -2.57 19.21
C LYS A 90 -11.57 -3.91 19.90
N PHE A 91 -11.02 -4.98 19.31
CA PHE A 91 -11.08 -6.32 19.89
C PHE A 91 -10.53 -6.35 21.32
N LEU A 92 -9.39 -5.70 21.56
CA LEU A 92 -8.80 -5.59 22.90
C LEU A 92 -9.69 -4.84 23.88
N ILE A 93 -10.33 -3.74 23.47
CA ILE A 93 -11.25 -2.98 24.33
C ILE A 93 -12.47 -3.83 24.69
N GLU A 94 -13.07 -4.50 23.71
CA GLU A 94 -14.27 -5.33 23.89
C GLU A 94 -13.98 -6.48 24.87
N GLU A 95 -12.86 -7.20 24.70
CA GLU A 95 -12.45 -8.28 25.61
C GLU A 95 -12.09 -7.78 27.02
N MET A 96 -11.51 -6.58 27.15
CA MET A 96 -11.20 -5.98 28.45
C MET A 96 -12.45 -5.46 29.18
N SER A 97 -13.52 -5.14 28.47
CA SER A 97 -14.71 -4.50 29.06
C SER A 97 -15.45 -5.40 30.06
N ASP A 98 -15.40 -6.72 29.85
CA ASP A 98 -16.05 -7.73 30.70
C ASP A 98 -15.07 -8.47 31.64
N SER A 99 -13.79 -8.11 31.59
CA SER A 99 -12.68 -8.85 32.20
C SER A 99 -11.97 -8.04 33.29
N ARG A 100 -11.49 -8.71 34.35
CA ARG A 100 -10.56 -8.12 35.35
C ARG A 100 -9.09 -8.21 34.94
N LEU A 101 -8.81 -8.72 33.74
CA LEU A 101 -7.47 -8.99 33.23
C LEU A 101 -7.10 -7.98 32.12
N GLU A 102 -5.85 -7.56 32.12
CA GLU A 102 -5.26 -6.78 31.03
C GLU A 102 -5.00 -7.70 29.83
N ALA A 103 -5.75 -7.52 28.74
CA ALA A 103 -5.56 -8.29 27.51
C ALA A 103 -4.39 -7.70 26.69
N GLN A 104 -3.57 -8.57 26.11
CA GLN A 104 -2.44 -8.17 25.26
C GLN A 104 -2.39 -9.08 24.02
N ILE A 105 -2.06 -8.49 22.87
CA ILE A 105 -1.79 -9.24 21.64
C ILE A 105 -0.29 -9.41 21.50
N LEU A 106 0.16 -10.65 21.47
CA LEU A 106 1.55 -11.03 21.24
C LEU A 106 1.69 -11.69 19.87
N PHE A 107 2.53 -11.12 19.02
CA PHE A 107 2.95 -11.72 17.77
C PHE A 107 4.30 -12.41 17.97
N SER A 108 4.40 -13.66 17.52
CA SER A 108 5.62 -14.47 17.54
C SER A 108 5.81 -15.18 16.21
N SER A 109 7.06 -15.33 15.78
CA SER A 109 7.41 -16.19 14.65
C SER A 109 7.43 -17.66 15.11
N ASP A 110 6.97 -18.55 14.24
CA ASP A 110 7.07 -20.01 14.41
C ASP A 110 8.48 -20.55 14.09
N ASP A 111 9.40 -19.71 13.59
CA ASP A 111 10.74 -20.15 13.22
C ASP A 111 11.64 -20.38 14.44
N GLU A 112 11.97 -21.65 14.70
CA GLU A 112 12.78 -22.12 15.84
C GLU A 112 14.25 -21.62 15.88
N LYS A 113 14.70 -20.85 14.87
CA LYS A 113 16.13 -20.57 14.64
C LYS A 113 16.57 -19.12 14.86
N GLU A 114 15.67 -18.18 15.01
CA GLU A 114 16.00 -16.81 15.39
C GLU A 114 15.40 -16.51 16.76
N GLU A 115 16.11 -15.74 17.59
CA GLU A 115 15.58 -15.25 18.87
C GLU A 115 14.14 -14.76 18.66
N VAL A 116 13.19 -15.43 19.31
CA VAL A 116 11.75 -15.19 19.15
C VAL A 116 11.48 -13.70 19.31
N ARG A 117 11.36 -12.97 18.19
CA ARG A 117 11.00 -11.56 18.19
C ARG A 117 9.54 -11.47 18.61
N LYS A 118 9.35 -11.40 19.91
CA LYS A 118 8.07 -11.16 20.56
C LYS A 118 7.72 -9.70 20.34
N PHE A 119 6.65 -9.45 19.58
CA PHE A 119 6.11 -8.11 19.39
C PHE A 119 4.79 -8.01 20.15
N ILE A 120 4.75 -7.16 21.17
CA ILE A 120 3.53 -6.84 21.91
C ILE A 120 2.89 -5.64 21.22
N PHE A 121 1.61 -5.78 20.85
CA PHE A 121 0.87 -4.73 20.18
C PHE A 121 0.69 -3.50 21.09
N PRO A 122 1.22 -2.31 20.72
CA PRO A 122 1.16 -1.12 21.54
C PRO A 122 -0.16 -0.36 21.33
N TYR A 123 -1.21 -0.80 22.01
CA TYR A 123 -2.58 -0.27 21.87
C TYR A 123 -2.66 1.26 22.09
N GLU A 124 -2.01 1.80 23.12
CA GLU A 124 -2.07 3.24 23.43
C GLU A 124 -1.52 4.10 22.28
N SER A 125 -0.48 3.62 21.61
CA SER A 125 0.14 4.30 20.48
C SER A 125 -0.62 4.12 19.17
N ALA A 126 -1.43 3.05 19.05
CA ALA A 126 -2.25 2.80 17.86
C ALA A 126 -3.32 3.88 17.67
N LYS A 127 -3.91 4.37 18.76
CA LYS A 127 -4.90 5.46 18.69
C LYS A 127 -4.31 6.77 18.15
N LEU A 128 -3.09 7.12 18.58
CA LEU A 128 -2.39 8.31 18.06
C LEU A 128 -2.10 8.16 16.56
N ARG A 129 -1.56 7.01 16.16
CA ARG A 129 -1.30 6.71 14.74
C ARG A 129 -2.56 6.74 13.88
N GLN A 130 -3.73 6.42 14.45
CA GLN A 130 -5.00 6.57 13.74
C GLN A 130 -5.30 8.01 13.37
N GLN A 131 -5.06 8.96 14.29
CA GLN A 131 -5.27 10.38 14.02
C GLN A 131 -4.28 10.90 12.97
N GLU A 132 -3.00 10.53 13.10
CA GLU A 132 -1.96 10.89 12.14
C GLU A 132 -2.25 10.31 10.73
N ALA A 133 -2.82 9.11 10.66
CA ALA A 133 -3.22 8.50 9.40
C ALA A 133 -4.38 9.24 8.73
N GLU A 134 -5.36 9.73 9.50
CA GLU A 134 -6.45 10.55 8.96
C GLU A 134 -5.93 11.87 8.37
N GLU A 135 -4.97 12.51 9.04
CA GLU A 135 -4.30 13.71 8.52
C GLU A 135 -3.52 13.41 7.23
N LEU A 136 -2.75 12.32 7.22
CA LEU A 136 -2.02 11.88 6.04
C LEU A 136 -2.96 11.56 4.87
N GLN A 137 -4.08 10.89 5.13
CA GLN A 137 -5.09 10.57 4.12
C GLN A 137 -5.64 11.85 3.46
N ASN A 138 -5.92 12.89 4.25
CA ASN A 138 -6.40 14.17 3.74
C ASN A 138 -5.34 14.87 2.88
N LEU A 139 -4.07 14.81 3.28
CA LEU A 139 -2.96 15.34 2.49
C LEU A 139 -2.81 14.60 1.15
N LEU A 140 -2.84 13.27 1.16
CA LEU A 140 -2.74 12.43 -0.04
C LEU A 140 -3.92 12.68 -0.99
N ASN A 141 -5.14 12.82 -0.46
CA ASN A 141 -6.31 13.16 -1.26
C ASN A 141 -6.18 14.54 -1.92
N SER A 142 -5.66 15.54 -1.18
CA SER A 142 -5.42 16.88 -1.73
C SER A 142 -4.38 16.85 -2.85
N LEU A 143 -3.27 16.13 -2.63
CA LEU A 143 -2.24 15.95 -3.64
C LEU A 143 -2.77 15.24 -4.89
N ARG A 144 -3.59 14.20 -4.72
CA ARG A 144 -4.22 13.46 -5.82
C ARG A 144 -5.13 14.36 -6.66
N LEU A 145 -5.89 15.24 -6.01
CA LEU A 145 -6.72 16.24 -6.70
C LEU A 145 -5.88 17.26 -7.48
N GLU A 146 -4.71 17.66 -6.97
CA GLU A 146 -3.81 18.55 -7.69
C GLU A 146 -3.14 17.86 -8.89
N VAL A 147 -2.74 16.61 -8.74
CA VAL A 147 -2.16 15.79 -9.81
C VAL A 147 -3.16 15.53 -10.93
N GLN A 148 -4.46 15.46 -10.62
CA GLN A 148 -5.53 15.19 -11.60
C GLN A 148 -6.15 16.44 -12.25
N LYS A 149 -5.76 17.64 -11.81
CA LYS A 149 -6.18 18.92 -12.43
C LYS A 149 -5.39 19.23 -13.70
#